data_AF-A0A0L8BG86-F1
#
_entry.id   AF-A0A0L8BG86-F1
#
_cell.length_a   1.000
_cell.length_b   1.000
_cell.length_c   1.000
_cell.angle_alpha   90.00
_cell.angle_beta   90.00
_cell.angle_gamma   90.00
#
_symmetry.space_group_name_H-M   'P 1'
#
loop_
_entity.id
_entity.type
_entity.pdbx_description
1 polymer ?
#
loop_
_entity_poly.entity_id
_entity_poly.type
_entity_poly.pdbx_seq_one_letter_code
_entity_poly.pdbx_strand_id
1 'polypeptide(L)'
;MNIGPEKEAEIRLFRRRRSERIQADPESEKRWYLECDEYAPVRALRAKRDQVEREQKNYFDELNERRRKLFEKPGCGGDIYPDTRRISAYLNDLHALTEQLRDFECLCEAKAEVIRAHREAADPATSDPAAAKRWLGLCERYRSIVAQCWYAECERREREVFERECSARVAASLAGSTN
;
A
#
# COMPACT_ATOMS: atom_id res chain seq x y z
N MET A 1 -16.72 0.52 -6.46
CA MET A 1 -17.15 -0.60 -7.30
C MET A 1 -17.90 -1.62 -6.45
N ASN A 2 -19.12 -2.01 -6.84
CA ASN A 2 -19.86 -3.09 -6.17
C ASN A 2 -19.49 -4.41 -6.85
N ILE A 3 -18.73 -5.27 -6.16
CA ILE A 3 -18.26 -6.56 -6.72
C ILE A 3 -19.32 -7.66 -6.63
N GLY A 4 -20.48 -7.38 -6.05
CA GLY A 4 -21.55 -8.35 -5.88
C GLY A 4 -21.31 -9.32 -4.71
N PRO A 5 -22.39 -9.89 -4.15
CA PRO A 5 -22.33 -10.66 -2.91
C PRO A 5 -21.51 -11.96 -3.02
N GLU A 6 -21.48 -12.57 -4.21
CA GLU A 6 -20.73 -13.79 -4.47
C GLU A 6 -19.21 -13.56 -4.39
N LYS A 7 -18.71 -12.53 -5.09
CA LYS A 7 -17.27 -12.17 -5.05
C LYS A 7 -16.85 -11.72 -3.64
N GLU A 8 -17.72 -11.03 -2.92
CA GLU A 8 -17.45 -10.70 -1.51
C GLU A 8 -17.31 -11.95 -0.63
N ALA A 9 -18.16 -12.95 -0.82
CA ALA A 9 -18.07 -14.22 -0.10
C ALA A 9 -16.75 -14.94 -0.42
N GLU A 10 -16.31 -14.92 -1.67
CA GLU A 10 -15.01 -15.49 -2.08
C GLU A 10 -13.82 -14.77 -1.43
N ILE A 11 -13.83 -13.43 -1.41
CA ILE A 11 -12.80 -12.64 -0.73
C ILE A 11 -12.77 -12.96 0.77
N ARG A 12 -13.94 -12.99 1.43
CA ARG A 12 -14.03 -13.31 2.86
C ARG A 12 -13.50 -14.72 3.15
N LEU A 13 -13.85 -15.70 2.32
CA LEU A 13 -13.38 -17.07 2.45
C LEU A 13 -11.87 -17.17 2.27
N PHE A 14 -11.31 -16.52 1.25
CA PHE A 14 -9.88 -16.47 1.02
C PHE A 14 -9.14 -15.85 2.21
N ARG A 15 -9.56 -14.67 2.66
CA ARG A 15 -8.93 -13.95 3.78
C ARG A 15 -8.94 -14.78 5.06
N ARG A 16 -10.07 -15.42 5.36
CA ARG A 16 -10.20 -16.28 6.53
C ARG A 16 -9.21 -17.45 6.47
N ARG A 17 -9.20 -18.20 5.37
CA ARG A 17 -8.30 -19.35 5.21
C ARG A 17 -6.82 -18.96 5.22
N ARG A 18 -6.48 -17.84 4.60
CA ARG A 18 -5.13 -17.30 4.66
C ARG A 18 -4.74 -16.94 6.09
N SER A 19 -5.61 -16.24 6.82
CA SER A 19 -5.38 -15.93 8.23
C SER A 19 -5.17 -17.19 9.07
N GLU A 20 -5.96 -18.23 8.86
CA GLU A 20 -5.80 -19.53 9.54
C GLU A 20 -4.42 -20.16 9.23
N ARG A 21 -3.95 -20.09 7.97
CA ARG A 21 -2.60 -20.56 7.59
C ARG A 21 -1.48 -19.75 8.25
N ILE A 22 -1.60 -18.43 8.28
CA ILE A 22 -0.60 -17.54 8.92
C ILE A 22 -0.52 -17.81 10.42
N GLN A 23 -1.67 -18.01 11.07
CA GLN A 23 -1.72 -18.33 12.50
C GLN A 23 -1.11 -19.70 12.80
N ALA A 24 -1.25 -20.66 11.89
CA ALA A 24 -0.66 -21.99 12.05
C ALA A 24 0.87 -21.99 11.90
N ASP A 25 1.43 -21.18 10.99
CA ASP A 25 2.88 -21.07 10.77
C ASP A 25 3.30 -19.63 10.38
N PRO A 26 3.47 -18.73 11.37
CA PRO A 26 3.80 -17.34 11.11
C PRO A 26 5.23 -17.14 10.56
N GLU A 27 6.16 -18.02 10.93
CA GLU A 27 7.56 -17.92 10.47
C GLU A 27 7.71 -18.37 9.02
N SER A 28 6.96 -19.39 8.58
CA SER A 28 6.86 -19.74 7.17
C SER A 28 6.25 -18.60 6.36
N GLU A 29 5.21 -17.93 6.87
CA GLU A 29 4.65 -16.76 6.19
C GLU A 29 5.67 -15.61 6.07
N LYS A 30 6.40 -15.32 7.14
CA LYS A 30 7.43 -14.29 7.14
C LYS A 30 8.54 -14.59 6.13
N ARG A 31 9.01 -15.85 6.07
CA ARG A 31 9.98 -16.30 5.06
C ARG A 31 9.43 -16.15 3.66
N TRP A 32 8.20 -16.59 3.44
CA TRP A 32 7.54 -16.45 2.14
C TRP A 32 7.47 -15.00 1.67
N TYR A 33 7.10 -14.08 2.56
CA TYR A 33 7.08 -12.65 2.26
C TYR A 33 8.45 -12.10 1.85
N LEU A 34 9.53 -12.60 2.45
CA LEU A 34 10.90 -12.18 2.14
C LEU A 34 11.44 -12.78 0.84
N GLU A 35 11.13 -14.05 0.58
CA GLU A 35 11.67 -14.83 -0.54
C GLU A 35 10.87 -14.68 -1.83
N CYS A 36 9.57 -14.37 -1.77
CA CYS A 36 8.74 -14.25 -2.95
C CYS A 36 8.96 -12.91 -3.66
N ASP A 37 9.28 -12.98 -4.96
CA ASP A 37 9.55 -11.83 -5.80
C ASP A 37 8.33 -10.92 -5.99
N GLU A 38 7.12 -11.48 -5.92
CA GLU A 38 5.88 -10.71 -6.05
C GLU A 38 5.74 -9.66 -4.93
N TYR A 39 6.38 -9.85 -3.77
CA TYR A 39 6.40 -8.87 -2.69
C TYR A 39 7.51 -7.82 -2.81
N ALA A 40 8.40 -7.88 -3.82
CA ALA A 40 9.47 -6.90 -3.99
C ALA A 40 8.97 -5.44 -4.06
N PRO A 41 7.89 -5.11 -4.79
CA PRO A 41 7.34 -3.75 -4.81
C PRO A 41 6.87 -3.28 -3.42
N VAL A 42 6.22 -4.16 -2.65
CA VAL A 42 5.76 -3.87 -1.30
C VAL A 42 6.94 -3.62 -0.36
N ARG A 43 7.99 -4.45 -0.44
CA ARG A 43 9.22 -4.27 0.34
C ARG A 43 9.89 -2.93 0.02
N ALA A 44 9.94 -2.55 -1.26
CA ALA A 44 10.50 -1.26 -1.68
C ALA A 44 9.68 -0.07 -1.16
N LEU A 45 8.34 -0.15 -1.24
CA LEU A 45 7.45 0.90 -0.71
C LEU A 45 7.55 1.02 0.81
N ARG A 46 7.63 -0.10 1.55
CA ARG A 46 7.83 -0.09 3.00
C ARG A 46 9.18 0.52 3.38
N ALA A 47 10.26 0.13 2.69
CA ALA A 47 11.58 0.72 2.91
C ALA A 47 11.58 2.24 2.69
N LYS A 48 10.86 2.71 1.66
CA LYS A 48 10.69 4.14 1.38
C LYS A 48 9.87 4.83 2.49
N ARG A 49 8.77 4.22 2.96
CA ARG A 49 7.98 4.76 4.08
C ARG A 49 8.82 4.87 5.35
N ASP A 50 9.52 3.81 5.71
CA ASP A 50 10.40 3.79 6.89
C ASP A 50 11.51 4.84 6.78
N GLN A 51 12.01 5.11 5.57
CA GLN A 51 12.97 6.19 5.33
C GLN A 51 12.35 7.58 5.59
N VAL A 52 11.15 7.84 5.08
CA VAL A 52 10.43 9.11 5.31
C VAL A 52 10.12 9.30 6.80
N GLU A 53 9.69 8.25 7.50
CA GLU A 53 9.44 8.27 8.95
C GLU A 53 10.73 8.60 9.73
N ARG A 54 11.87 8.00 9.37
CA ARG A 54 13.16 8.33 9.96
C ARG A 54 13.57 9.78 9.73
N GLU A 55 13.41 10.27 8.51
CA GLU A 55 13.73 11.66 8.18
C GLU A 55 12.85 12.66 8.93
N GLN A 56 11.55 12.39 9.04
CA GLN A 56 10.63 13.20 9.83
C GLN A 56 11.03 13.21 11.30
N LYS A 57 11.34 12.03 11.88
CA LYS A 57 11.80 11.93 13.26
C LYS A 57 13.07 12.73 13.49
N ASN A 58 14.09 12.54 12.66
CA ASN A 58 15.36 13.25 12.76
C ASN A 58 15.17 14.77 12.69
N TYR A 59 14.28 15.25 11.82
CA TYR A 59 13.95 16.67 11.74
C TYR A 59 13.36 17.23 13.05
N PHE A 60 12.44 16.51 13.69
CA PHE A 60 11.89 16.93 14.98
C PHE A 60 12.93 16.84 16.12
N ASP A 61 13.78 15.81 16.11
CA ASP A 61 14.88 15.66 17.07
C ASP A 61 15.86 16.86 16.95
N GLU A 62 16.23 17.26 15.72
CA GLU A 62 17.06 18.45 15.46
C GLU A 62 16.39 19.76 15.93
N LEU A 63 15.08 19.91 15.68
CA LEU A 63 14.33 21.09 16.16
C LEU A 63 14.31 21.17 17.68
N ASN A 64 14.08 20.03 18.35
CA ASN A 64 14.07 19.95 19.82
C ASN A 64 15.45 20.25 20.40
N GLU A 65 16.52 19.75 19.77
CA GLU A 65 17.89 20.03 20.16
C GLU A 65 18.23 21.53 20.02
N ARG A 66 17.80 22.16 18.92
CA ARG A 66 17.97 23.61 18.74
C ARG A 66 17.18 24.41 19.77
N ARG A 67 15.95 23.99 20.09
CA ARG A 67 15.14 24.61 21.16
C ARG A 67 15.85 24.51 22.49
N ARG A 68 16.33 23.33 22.87
CA ARG A 68 17.09 23.11 24.11
C ARG A 68 18.28 24.08 24.22
N LYS A 69 19.11 24.18 23.18
CA LYS A 69 20.27 25.09 23.15
C LYS A 69 19.92 26.57 23.24
N LEU A 70 18.74 26.99 22.76
CA LEU A 70 18.27 28.37 22.93
C LEU A 70 17.85 28.65 24.38
N PHE A 71 17.15 27.71 25.01
CA PHE A 71 16.72 27.85 26.42
C PHE A 71 17.90 27.83 27.41
N GLU A 72 19.03 27.21 27.04
CA GLU A 72 20.28 27.24 27.83
C GLU A 72 21.00 28.59 27.78
N LYS A 73 20.62 29.52 26.87
CA LYS A 73 21.23 30.86 26.77
C LYS A 73 20.36 31.92 27.46
N PRO A 74 20.86 32.57 28.54
CA PRO A 74 20.13 33.65 29.21
C PRO A 74 19.79 34.78 28.23
N GLY A 75 18.52 35.17 28.14
CA GLY A 75 18.05 36.31 27.34
C GLY A 75 17.70 36.02 25.87
N CYS A 76 17.83 34.78 25.40
CA CYS A 76 17.44 34.38 24.04
C CYS A 76 16.06 33.70 24.01
N GLY A 77 15.00 34.46 24.32
CA GLY A 77 13.61 34.00 24.18
C GLY A 77 13.12 34.12 22.73
N GLY A 78 13.61 33.25 21.85
CA GLY A 78 13.13 33.17 20.46
C GLY A 78 12.34 31.89 20.22
N ASP A 79 11.14 32.01 19.65
CA ASP A 79 10.34 30.85 19.26
C ASP A 79 10.93 30.18 18.01
N ILE A 80 11.38 28.94 18.14
CA ILE A 80 11.65 28.08 16.98
C ILE A 80 10.33 27.47 16.55
N TYR A 81 9.80 27.95 15.43
CA TYR A 81 8.67 27.32 14.76
C TYR A 81 9.16 26.28 13.75
N PRO A 82 8.50 25.10 13.68
CA PRO A 82 8.78 24.15 12.62
C PRO A 82 8.40 24.73 11.26
N ASP A 83 9.20 24.45 10.23
CA ASP A 83 8.85 24.70 8.84
C ASP A 83 7.60 23.89 8.45
N THR A 84 6.48 24.59 8.32
CA THR A 84 5.17 24.01 7.99
C THR A 84 5.15 23.41 6.60
N ARG A 85 5.92 23.93 5.63
CA ARG A 85 6.01 23.37 4.28
C ARG A 85 6.67 22.00 4.30
N ARG A 86 7.73 21.86 5.08
CA ARG A 86 8.44 20.59 5.26
C ARG A 86 7.58 19.56 5.99
N ILE A 87 6.81 19.97 7.00
CA ILE A 87 5.84 19.08 7.67
C ILE A 87 4.78 18.61 6.67
N SER A 88 4.20 19.52 5.90
CA SER A 88 3.20 19.17 4.88
C SER A 88 3.76 18.21 3.83
N ALA A 89 5.01 18.39 3.40
CA ALA A 89 5.66 17.46 2.48
C ALA A 89 5.76 16.04 3.07
N TYR A 90 6.23 15.89 4.31
CA TYR A 90 6.28 14.57 4.96
C TYR A 90 4.90 13.91 5.09
N LEU A 91 3.87 14.67 5.46
CA LEU A 91 2.51 14.14 5.58
C LEU A 91 1.97 13.67 4.22
N ASN A 92 2.19 14.46 3.16
CA ASN A 92 1.78 14.10 1.82
C ASN A 92 2.50 12.85 1.31
N ASP A 93 3.81 12.76 1.53
CA ASP A 93 4.61 11.59 1.13
C ASP A 93 4.16 10.33 1.88
N LEU A 94 3.96 10.41 3.20
CA LEU A 94 3.48 9.28 4.02
C LEU A 94 2.08 8.85 3.61
N HIS A 95 1.20 9.81 3.30
CA HIS A 95 -0.15 9.51 2.80
C HIS A 95 -0.09 8.78 1.46
N ALA A 96 0.65 9.32 0.49
CA ALA A 96 0.81 8.71 -0.83
C ALA A 96 1.42 7.30 -0.77
N LEU A 97 2.43 7.10 0.10
CA LEU A 97 3.03 5.77 0.31
C LEU A 97 2.06 4.80 0.98
N THR A 98 1.22 5.27 1.90
CA THR A 98 0.22 4.43 2.56
C THR A 98 -0.86 3.97 1.59
N GLU A 99 -1.34 4.86 0.72
CA GLU A 99 -2.29 4.50 -0.34
C GLU A 99 -1.69 3.49 -1.31
N GLN A 100 -0.46 3.74 -1.79
CA GLN A 100 0.24 2.80 -2.66
C GLN A 100 0.47 1.44 -1.99
N LEU A 101 0.89 1.42 -0.72
CA LEU A 101 1.08 0.17 0.01
C LEU A 101 -0.20 -0.65 0.08
N ARG A 102 -1.32 -0.03 0.46
CA ARG A 102 -2.62 -0.73 0.54
C ARG A 102 -3.01 -1.38 -0.79
N ASP A 103 -2.80 -0.64 -1.87
CA ASP A 103 -3.14 -1.03 -3.23
C ASP A 103 -2.26 -2.19 -3.73
N PHE A 104 -0.94 -2.03 -3.62
CA PHE A 104 0.03 -3.03 -4.08
C PHE A 104 0.05 -4.28 -3.20
N GLU A 105 -0.15 -4.17 -1.89
CA GLU A 105 -0.16 -5.32 -0.98
C GLU A 105 -1.21 -6.35 -1.38
N CYS A 106 -2.42 -5.91 -1.69
CA CYS A 106 -3.52 -6.80 -2.08
C CYS A 106 -3.21 -7.55 -3.39
N LEU A 107 -2.63 -6.84 -4.37
CA LEU A 107 -2.28 -7.40 -5.68
C LEU A 107 -1.10 -8.39 -5.58
N CYS A 108 -0.05 -8.01 -4.87
CA CYS A 108 1.13 -8.83 -4.62
C CYS A 108 0.76 -10.09 -3.83
N GLU A 109 -0.08 -9.96 -2.80
CA GLU A 109 -0.60 -11.09 -2.04
C GLU A 109 -1.35 -12.08 -2.92
N ALA A 110 -2.28 -11.59 -3.75
CA ALA A 110 -3.06 -12.46 -4.62
C ALA A 110 -2.17 -13.25 -5.60
N LYS A 111 -1.13 -12.63 -6.15
CA LYS A 111 -0.17 -13.29 -7.04
C LYS A 111 0.71 -14.29 -6.29
N ALA A 112 1.25 -13.89 -5.14
CA ALA A 112 2.11 -14.72 -4.32
C ALA A 112 1.39 -15.99 -3.84
N GLU A 113 0.14 -15.87 -3.40
CA GLU A 113 -0.66 -17.02 -2.96
C GLU A 113 -0.98 -17.99 -4.10
N VAL A 114 -1.21 -17.49 -5.33
CA VAL A 114 -1.38 -18.37 -6.49
C VAL A 114 -0.10 -19.16 -6.77
N ILE A 115 1.08 -18.53 -6.73
CA ILE A 115 2.36 -19.23 -6.91
C ILE A 115 2.53 -20.31 -5.83
N ARG A 116 2.26 -19.96 -4.57
CA ARG A 116 2.38 -20.89 -3.45
C ARG A 116 1.42 -22.07 -3.59
N ALA A 117 0.17 -21.80 -3.94
CA ALA A 117 -0.86 -22.81 -4.13
C ALA A 117 -0.56 -23.71 -5.34
N HIS A 118 0.05 -23.19 -6.41
CA HIS A 118 0.53 -24.02 -7.51
C HIS A 118 1.63 -24.98 -7.07
N ARG A 119 2.60 -24.50 -6.28
CA ARG A 119 3.66 -25.36 -5.73
C ARG A 119 3.09 -26.47 -4.86
N GLU A 120 2.16 -26.14 -3.98
CA GLU A 120 1.46 -27.10 -3.11
C GLU A 120 0.63 -28.11 -3.93
N ALA A 121 -0.14 -27.65 -4.92
CA ALA A 121 -0.96 -28.54 -5.75
C ALA A 121 -0.14 -29.45 -6.67
N ALA A 122 1.10 -29.06 -7.01
CA ALA A 122 2.02 -29.84 -7.83
C ALA A 122 2.93 -30.77 -7.01
N ASP A 123 3.04 -30.58 -5.69
CA ASP A 123 3.90 -31.37 -4.83
C ASP A 123 3.32 -32.78 -4.59
N PRO A 124 4.01 -33.86 -5.05
CA PRO A 124 3.58 -35.24 -4.84
C PRO A 124 3.55 -35.67 -3.36
N ALA A 125 4.29 -34.98 -2.49
CA ALA A 125 4.33 -35.27 -1.06
C ALA A 125 3.16 -34.63 -0.28
N THR A 126 2.31 -33.86 -0.95
CA THR A 126 1.14 -33.22 -0.35
C THR A 126 0.19 -34.26 0.25
N SER A 127 -0.09 -34.13 1.55
CA SER A 127 -0.93 -35.06 2.30
C SER A 127 -2.40 -35.07 1.88
N ASP A 128 -2.92 -33.95 1.39
CA ASP A 128 -4.26 -33.83 0.79
C ASP A 128 -4.20 -33.06 -0.55
N PRO A 129 -3.96 -33.77 -1.68
CA PRO A 129 -3.90 -33.15 -3.00
C PRO A 129 -5.23 -32.50 -3.42
N ALA A 130 -6.36 -33.01 -2.92
CA ALA A 130 -7.67 -32.45 -3.25
C ALA A 130 -7.90 -31.11 -2.54
N ALA A 131 -7.46 -30.98 -1.28
CA ALA A 131 -7.46 -29.69 -0.58
C ALA A 131 -6.54 -28.68 -1.26
N ALA A 132 -5.33 -29.09 -1.66
CA ALA A 132 -4.40 -28.22 -2.39
C ALA A 132 -4.99 -27.70 -3.70
N LYS A 133 -5.66 -28.55 -4.50
CA LYS A 133 -6.38 -28.13 -5.71
C LYS A 133 -7.53 -27.17 -5.43
N ARG A 134 -8.32 -27.42 -4.36
CA ARG A 134 -9.40 -26.49 -3.95
C ARG A 134 -8.85 -25.14 -3.50
N TRP A 135 -7.71 -25.13 -2.80
CA TRP A 135 -7.03 -23.92 -2.39
C TRP A 135 -6.52 -23.13 -3.59
N LEU A 136 -5.84 -23.78 -4.54
CA LEU A 136 -5.41 -23.17 -5.79
C LEU A 136 -6.56 -22.50 -6.53
N GLY A 137 -7.69 -23.20 -6.71
CA GLY A 137 -8.85 -22.61 -7.38
C GLY A 137 -9.42 -21.38 -6.65
N LEU A 138 -9.36 -21.34 -5.31
CA LEU A 138 -9.76 -20.16 -4.54
C LEU A 138 -8.77 -19.00 -4.72
N CYS A 139 -7.45 -19.27 -4.73
CA CYS A 139 -6.42 -18.27 -4.99
C CYS A 139 -6.57 -17.66 -6.40
N GLU A 140 -6.82 -18.47 -7.42
CA GLU A 140 -7.01 -18.01 -8.81
C GLU A 140 -8.24 -17.11 -8.94
N ARG A 141 -9.37 -17.48 -8.32
CA ARG A 141 -10.57 -16.64 -8.30
C ARG A 141 -10.33 -15.34 -7.54
N TYR A 142 -9.70 -15.39 -6.37
CA TYR A 142 -9.34 -14.19 -5.62
C TYR A 142 -8.44 -13.26 -6.44
N ARG A 143 -7.40 -13.80 -7.11
CA ARG A 143 -6.54 -13.02 -8.01
C ARG A 143 -7.31 -12.39 -9.15
N SER A 144 -8.25 -13.12 -9.76
CA SER A 144 -9.12 -12.57 -10.81
C SER A 144 -9.96 -11.40 -10.30
N ILE A 145 -10.57 -11.53 -9.11
CA ILE A 145 -11.34 -10.45 -8.49
C ILE A 145 -10.45 -9.24 -8.21
N VAL A 146 -9.29 -9.44 -7.58
CA VAL A 146 -8.35 -8.35 -7.27
C VAL A 146 -7.86 -7.64 -8.53
N ALA A 147 -7.54 -8.39 -9.59
CA ALA A 147 -7.14 -7.81 -10.86
C ALA A 147 -8.27 -6.97 -11.48
N GLN A 148 -9.51 -7.46 -11.49
CA GLN A 148 -10.67 -6.69 -11.97
C GLN A 148 -10.87 -5.41 -11.15
N CYS A 149 -10.75 -5.49 -9.82
CA CYS A 149 -10.80 -4.31 -8.96
C CYS A 149 -9.70 -3.29 -9.30
N TRP A 150 -8.49 -3.79 -9.52
CA TRP A 150 -7.34 -2.96 -9.86
C TRP A 150 -7.53 -2.24 -11.20
N TYR A 151 -7.93 -2.95 -12.25
CA TYR A 151 -8.19 -2.34 -13.56
C TYR A 151 -9.28 -1.27 -13.48
N ALA A 152 -10.39 -1.55 -12.79
CA ALA A 152 -11.46 -0.57 -12.60
C ALA A 152 -10.99 0.68 -11.84
N GLU A 153 -10.08 0.51 -10.87
CA GLU A 153 -9.49 1.63 -10.13
C GLU A 153 -8.51 2.44 -10.99
N CYS A 154 -7.70 1.79 -11.83
CA CYS A 154 -6.85 2.47 -12.81
C CYS A 154 -7.69 3.30 -13.79
N GLU A 155 -8.73 2.71 -14.38
CA GLU A 155 -9.65 3.42 -15.29
C GLU A 155 -10.33 4.62 -14.61
N ARG A 156 -10.75 4.46 -13.35
CA ARG A 156 -11.32 5.55 -12.56
C ARG A 156 -10.30 6.69 -12.37
N ARG A 157 -9.07 6.38 -11.98
CA ARG A 157 -8.01 7.37 -11.77
C ARG A 157 -7.65 8.09 -13.07
N GLU A 158 -7.53 7.38 -14.17
CA GLU A 158 -7.30 7.98 -15.49
C GLU A 158 -8.42 8.95 -15.88
N ARG A 159 -9.68 8.58 -15.62
CA ARG A 159 -10.83 9.46 -15.85
C ARG A 159 -10.78 10.71 -14.97
N GLU A 160 -10.46 10.58 -13.69
CA GLU A 160 -10.37 11.72 -12.77
C GLU A 160 -9.27 12.70 -13.15
N VAL A 161 -8.13 12.20 -13.64
CA VAL A 161 -7.05 13.03 -14.18
C VAL A 161 -7.56 13.78 -15.42
N PHE A 162 -8.17 13.07 -16.37
CA PHE A 162 -8.72 13.65 -17.58
C PHE A 162 -9.78 14.73 -17.29
N GLU A 163 -10.69 14.49 -16.35
CA GLU A 163 -11.72 15.45 -15.94
C GLU A 163 -11.12 16.69 -15.27
N ARG A 164 -10.08 16.51 -14.43
CA ARG A 164 -9.34 17.62 -13.82
C ARG A 164 -8.64 18.48 -14.88
N GLU A 165 -7.96 17.84 -15.83
CA GLU A 165 -7.27 18.54 -16.92
C GLU A 165 -8.25 19.28 -17.83
N CYS A 166 -9.37 18.65 -18.19
CA CYS A 166 -10.44 19.30 -18.96
C CYS A 166 -11.02 20.50 -18.21
N SER A 167 -11.32 20.35 -16.93
CA SER A 167 -11.86 21.44 -16.08
C SER A 167 -10.87 22.61 -15.98
N ALA A 168 -9.58 22.32 -15.83
CA ALA A 168 -8.53 23.33 -15.80
C ALA A 168 -8.42 24.09 -17.14
N ARG A 169 -8.53 23.39 -18.28
CA ARG A 169 -8.52 24.00 -19.62
C ARG A 169 -9.74 24.89 -19.86
N VAL A 170 -10.92 24.46 -19.43
CA VAL A 170 -12.16 25.26 -19.53
C VAL A 170 -12.06 26.51 -18.66
N ALA A 171 -11.60 26.38 -17.41
CA ALA A 171 -11.39 27.52 -16.52
C ALA A 171 -10.38 28.52 -17.08
N ALA A 172 -9.27 28.05 -17.65
CA ALA A 172 -8.26 28.89 -18.30
C ALA A 172 -8.82 29.62 -19.54
N SER A 173 -9.65 28.94 -20.34
CA SER A 173 -10.29 29.53 -21.53
C SER A 173 -11.31 30.61 -21.15
N LEU A 174 -12.10 30.38 -20.09
CA LEU A 174 -13.05 31.37 -19.57
C LEU A 174 -12.34 32.59 -18.96
N ALA A 175 -11.20 32.40 -18.29
CA ALA A 175 -10.39 33.50 -17.75
C ALA A 175 -9.66 34.31 -18.85
N GLY A 176 -9.41 33.71 -20.02
CA GLY A 176 -8.79 34.37 -21.17
C GLY A 176 -9.76 35.16 -22.06
N SER A 177 -11.07 34.93 -21.94
CA SER A 177 -12.11 35.58 -22.77
C SER A 177 -12.69 36.88 -22.19
N THR A 178 -12.17 37.36 -21.06
CA THR A 178 -12.61 38.60 -20.39
C THR A 178 -11.78 39.86 -20.73
N ASN A 179 -11.10 39.88 -21.88
CA ASN A 179 -10.40 41.07 -22.41
C ASN A 179 -11.07 41.61 -23.67
#